data_AF-A0A554J8T0-F1
#
_entry.id   AF-A0A554J8T0-F1
#
_cell.length_a   1.000
_cell.length_b   1.000
_cell.length_c   1.000
_cell.angle_alpha   90.00
_cell.angle_beta   90.00
_cell.angle_gamma   90.00
#
_symmetry.space_group_name_H-M   'P 1'
#
loop_
_entity.id
_entity.type
_entity.pdbx_description
1 polymer ?
#
loop_
_entity_poly.entity_id
_entity_poly.type
_entity_poly.pdbx_seq_one_letter_code
_entity_poly.pdbx_strand_id
1 'polypeptide(L)'
;MDPEIKREFEEIHALAKDNHRLLRSMRRHQLFGTIASLVFWLVLLITPFYLYQQYLQPLIAKFQATSGSPTSGPLGLPTSADLQKLINSFKAGQ
;
A
#
# COMPACT_ATOMS: atom_id res chain seq x y z
N MET A 1 -0.14 54.67 30.05
CA MET A 1 0.14 53.77 28.91
C MET A 1 -0.29 54.50 27.66
N ASP A 2 0.65 54.70 26.74
CA ASP A 2 0.41 55.42 25.49
C ASP A 2 -0.76 54.81 24.70
N PRO A 3 -1.70 55.62 24.19
CA PRO A 3 -2.82 55.12 23.39
C PRO A 3 -2.36 54.40 22.12
N GLU A 4 -1.18 54.72 21.59
CA GLU A 4 -0.61 54.06 20.41
C GLU A 4 -0.24 52.59 20.70
N ILE A 5 0.40 52.33 21.83
CA ILE A 5 0.79 50.96 22.25
C ILE A 5 -0.45 50.07 22.41
N LYS A 6 -1.56 50.63 22.90
CA LYS A 6 -2.83 49.87 23.02
C LYS A 6 -3.38 49.46 21.66
N ARG A 7 -3.30 50.35 20.66
CA ARG A 7 -3.77 50.06 19.29
C ARG A 7 -2.92 48.99 18.63
N GLU A 8 -1.59 49.07 18.76
CA GLU A 8 -0.70 48.04 18.21
C GLU A 8 -0.92 46.68 18.86
N PHE A 9 -1.12 46.63 20.18
CA PHE A 9 -1.45 45.39 20.88
C PHE A 9 -2.78 44.78 20.39
N GLU A 10 -3.77 45.61 20.11
CA GLU A 10 -5.07 45.17 19.62
C GLU A 10 -4.99 44.64 18.19
N GLU A 11 -4.20 45.28 17.32
CA GLU A 11 -3.90 44.77 15.97
C GLU A 11 -3.14 43.45 16.01
N ILE A 12 -2.10 43.33 16.84
CA ILE A 12 -1.35 42.08 17.00
C ILE A 12 -2.28 40.96 17.50
N HIS A 13 -3.16 41.27 18.45
CA HIS A 13 -4.13 40.31 18.97
C HIS A 13 -5.16 39.90 17.92
N ALA A 14 -5.64 40.83 17.09
CA ALA A 14 -6.53 40.54 15.98
C ALA A 14 -5.87 39.62 14.94
N LEU A 15 -4.62 39.92 14.56
CA LEU A 15 -3.83 39.11 13.63
C LEU A 15 -3.59 37.68 14.16
N ALA A 16 -3.26 37.55 15.45
CA ALA A 16 -3.06 36.24 16.09
C ALA A 16 -4.36 35.42 16.11
N LYS A 17 -5.50 36.06 16.37
CA LYS A 17 -6.83 35.40 16.39
C LYS A 17 -7.22 34.88 15.01
N ASP A 18 -6.96 35.65 13.95
CA ASP A 18 -7.22 35.22 12.58
C ASP A 18 -6.28 34.09 12.14
N ASN A 19 -5.01 34.14 12.55
CA ASN A 19 -4.07 33.06 12.30
C ASN A 19 -4.51 31.75 12.98
N HIS A 20 -5.00 31.81 14.22
CA HIS A 20 -5.54 30.64 14.91
C HIS A 20 -6.74 30.02 14.16
N ARG A 21 -7.62 30.85 13.59
CA ARG A 21 -8.74 30.39 12.76
C ARG A 21 -8.27 29.69 11.48
N LEU A 22 -7.26 30.24 10.81
CA LEU A 22 -6.67 29.64 9.60
C LEU A 22 -5.96 28.32 9.89
N LEU A 23 -5.18 28.23 10.97
CA LEU A 23 -4.55 26.97 11.38
C LEU A 23 -5.59 25.90 11.70
N ARG A 24 -6.72 26.29 12.32
CA ARG A 24 -7.82 25.37 12.61
C ARG A 24 -8.53 24.88 11.34
N SER A 25 -8.65 25.70 10.30
CA SER A 25 -9.23 25.28 9.01
C SER A 25 -8.26 24.42 8.18
N MET A 26 -6.95 24.71 8.23
CA MET A 26 -5.90 23.92 7.58
C MET A 26 -5.77 22.52 8.19
N ARG A 27 -5.91 22.38 9.51
CA ARG A 27 -5.80 21.06 10.17
C ARG A 27 -6.77 20.03 9.60
N ARG A 28 -7.98 20.44 9.20
CA ARG A 28 -8.95 19.55 8.56
C ARG A 28 -8.51 19.16 7.16
N HIS A 29 -8.08 20.11 6.34
CA HIS A 29 -7.60 19.84 4.97
C HIS A 29 -6.38 18.92 4.95
N GLN A 30 -5.46 19.10 5.89
CA GLN A 30 -4.25 18.28 5.98
C GLN A 30 -4.59 16.83 6.34
N LEU A 31 -5.56 16.60 7.22
CA LEU A 31 -6.09 15.26 7.52
C LEU A 31 -6.79 14.62 6.31
N PHE A 32 -7.57 15.39 5.54
CA PHE A 32 -8.18 14.87 4.33
C PHE A 32 -7.13 14.50 3.26
N GLY A 33 -6.08 15.31 3.11
CA GLY A 33 -4.99 15.03 2.18
C GLY A 33 -4.22 13.76 2.52
N THR A 34 -3.87 13.56 3.79
CA THR A 34 -3.17 12.35 4.23
C THR A 34 -4.05 11.10 4.11
N ILE A 35 -5.32 11.17 4.52
CA ILE A 35 -6.26 10.04 4.38
C ILE A 35 -6.46 9.70 2.91
N ALA A 36 -6.68 10.68 2.03
CA ALA A 36 -6.87 10.44 0.59
C ALA A 36 -5.63 9.78 -0.04
N SER A 37 -4.43 10.23 0.33
CA SER A 37 -3.17 9.64 -0.14
C SER A 37 -3.03 8.19 0.32
N LEU A 38 -3.39 7.90 1.58
CA LEU A 38 -3.32 6.57 2.15
C LEU A 38 -4.32 5.62 1.49
N VAL A 39 -5.54 6.08 1.24
CA VAL A 39 -6.56 5.33 0.49
C VAL A 39 -6.11 5.07 -0.94
N PHE A 40 -5.54 6.07 -1.61
CA PHE A 40 -5.02 5.91 -2.97
C PHE A 40 -3.93 4.82 -3.04
N TRP A 41 -2.96 4.87 -2.13
CA TRP A 41 -1.93 3.83 -2.02
C TRP A 41 -2.52 2.45 -1.70
N LEU A 42 -3.50 2.39 -0.81
CA LEU A 42 -4.19 1.14 -0.46
C LEU A 42 -4.90 0.54 -1.67
N VAL A 43 -5.66 1.34 -2.41
CA VAL A 43 -6.36 0.90 -3.63
C VAL A 43 -5.37 0.47 -4.71
N LEU A 44 -4.26 1.20 -4.87
CA LEU A 44 -3.22 0.90 -5.84
C LEU A 44 -2.50 -0.43 -5.54
N LEU A 45 -2.36 -0.82 -4.27
CA LEU A 45 -1.83 -2.14 -3.92
C LEU A 45 -2.89 -3.26 -3.99
N ILE A 46 -4.09 -2.99 -3.48
CA ILE A 46 -5.15 -4.02 -3.39
C ILE A 46 -5.68 -4.39 -4.77
N THR A 47 -5.85 -3.41 -5.66
CA THR A 47 -6.37 -3.62 -7.02
C THR A 47 -5.60 -4.69 -7.79
N PRO A 48 -4.28 -4.55 -8.03
CA PRO A 48 -3.53 -5.55 -8.78
C PRO A 48 -3.45 -6.89 -8.03
N PHE A 49 -3.42 -6.88 -6.69
CA PHE A 49 -3.43 -8.11 -5.92
C PHE A 49 -4.74 -8.90 -6.07
N TYR A 50 -5.88 -8.21 -6.03
CA TYR A 50 -7.20 -8.82 -6.23
C TYR A 50 -7.37 -9.34 -7.66
N LEU A 51 -6.96 -8.54 -8.66
CA LEU A 51 -6.92 -8.95 -10.06
C LEU A 51 -6.02 -10.17 -10.27
N TYR A 52 -4.86 -10.23 -9.61
CA TYR A 52 -3.97 -11.39 -9.66
C TYR A 52 -4.67 -12.65 -9.14
N GLN A 53 -5.28 -12.59 -7.95
CA GLN A 53 -5.94 -13.76 -7.38
C GLN A 53 -7.09 -14.26 -8.27
N GLN A 54 -7.91 -13.36 -8.81
CA GLN A 54 -9.07 -13.77 -9.60
C GLN A 54 -8.70 -14.33 -10.98
N TYR A 55 -7.71 -13.74 -11.65
CA TYR A 55 -7.41 -14.04 -13.06
C TYR A 55 -6.15 -14.88 -13.26
N LEU A 56 -5.11 -14.70 -12.45
CA LEU A 56 -3.86 -15.46 -12.59
C LEU A 56 -3.93 -16.83 -11.92
N GLN A 57 -4.70 -17.00 -10.85
CA GLN A 57 -4.87 -18.29 -10.19
C GLN A 57 -5.40 -19.42 -11.12
N PRO A 58 -6.50 -19.24 -11.89
CA PRO A 58 -6.94 -20.28 -12.83
C PRO A 58 -5.96 -20.48 -13.99
N LEU A 59 -5.22 -19.45 -14.38
CA LEU A 59 -4.21 -19.56 -15.44
C LEU A 59 -3.04 -20.44 -14.97
N ILE A 60 -2.51 -20.17 -13.77
CA ILE A 60 -1.44 -20.95 -13.14
C ILE A 60 -1.86 -22.40 -12.95
N ALA A 61 -3.09 -22.65 -12.49
CA ALA A 61 -3.62 -24.01 -12.34
C ALA A 61 -3.61 -24.81 -13.65
N LYS A 62 -3.96 -24.17 -14.78
CA LYS A 62 -3.92 -24.81 -16.11
C LYS A 62 -2.48 -25.11 -16.58
N PHE A 63 -1.55 -24.22 -16.28
CA PHE A 63 -0.13 -24.44 -16.60
C PHE A 63 0.51 -25.51 -15.69
N GLN A 64 0.14 -25.60 -14.41
CA GLN A 64 0.57 -26.67 -13.51
C GLN A 64 -0.02 -28.03 -13.88
N ALA A 65 -1.23 -28.08 -14.45
CA ALA A 65 -1.82 -29.32 -14.92
C ALA A 65 -1.17 -29.85 -16.22
N THR A 66 -0.66 -28.95 -17.07
CA THR A 66 -0.06 -29.30 -18.37
C THR A 66 1.45 -29.54 -18.28
N SER A 67 2.11 -28.88 -17.35
CA SER A 67 3.54 -29.05 -17.07
C SER A 67 3.63 -29.86 -15.80
N GLY A 68 4.09 -31.12 -15.84
CA GLY A 68 4.32 -31.96 -14.64
C GLY A 68 5.41 -31.43 -13.69
N SER A 69 5.56 -30.11 -13.57
CA SER A 69 6.50 -29.41 -12.70
C SER A 69 5.72 -28.87 -11.48
N PRO A 70 5.95 -29.44 -10.28
CA PRO A 70 5.33 -28.92 -9.06
C PRO A 70 5.99 -27.58 -8.73
N THR A 71 5.33 -26.49 -9.10
CA THR A 71 5.74 -25.13 -8.71
C THR A 71 5.08 -24.80 -7.38
N SER A 72 5.59 -25.42 -6.31
CA SER A 72 5.01 -25.36 -4.96
C SER A 72 5.60 -24.24 -4.07
N GLY A 73 6.33 -23.28 -4.65
CA GLY A 73 7.03 -22.21 -3.91
C GLY A 73 6.34 -20.83 -3.97
N PRO A 74 6.47 -19.97 -2.94
CA PRO A 74 5.84 -18.64 -2.87
C PRO A 74 6.29 -17.63 -3.94
N LEU A 75 7.29 -17.99 -4.76
CA LEU A 75 7.84 -17.19 -5.86
C LEU A 75 7.81 -17.94 -7.21
N GLY A 76 7.05 -19.03 -7.31
CA GLY A 76 7.00 -19.85 -8.53
C GLY A 76 8.29 -20.65 -8.79
N LEU A 77 9.22 -20.68 -7.83
CA LEU A 77 10.44 -21.49 -7.90
C LEU A 77 10.14 -22.93 -7.41
N PRO A 78 10.65 -23.96 -8.09
CA PRO A 78 10.49 -25.35 -7.65
C PRO A 78 11.19 -25.55 -6.30
N THR A 79 10.51 -26.23 -5.36
CA THR A 79 11.08 -26.48 -4.04
C THR A 79 12.11 -27.62 -4.10
N SER A 80 13.04 -27.66 -3.14
CA SER A 80 14.03 -28.74 -3.06
C SER A 80 13.40 -30.13 -2.86
N ALA A 81 12.19 -30.20 -2.31
CA ALA A 81 11.41 -31.42 -2.19
C ALA A 81 10.87 -31.89 -3.55
N ASP A 82 10.48 -30.96 -4.41
CA ASP A 82 10.01 -31.24 -5.77
C ASP A 82 11.16 -31.72 -6.67
N LEU A 83 12.36 -31.14 -6.49
CA LEU A 83 13.58 -31.59 -7.16
C LEU A 83 14.00 -33.01 -6.72
N GLN A 84 13.85 -33.34 -5.43
CA GLN A 84 14.15 -34.69 -4.94
C GLN A 84 13.20 -35.75 -5.50
N LYS A 85 11.91 -35.43 -5.65
CA LYS A 85 10.93 -36.34 -6.30
C LYS A 85 11.30 -36.60 -7.75
N LEU A 86 11.75 -35.58 -8.49
CA LEU A 86 12.18 -35.71 -9.88
C LEU A 86 13.43 -36.59 -10.02
N ILE A 87 14.43 -36.38 -9.16
CA ILE A 87 15.67 -37.17 -9.14
C ILE A 87 15.36 -38.64 -8.84
N ASN A 88 14.49 -38.89 -7.86
CA ASN A 88 14.09 -40.24 -7.49
C ASN A 88 13.26 -40.92 -8.59
N SER A 89 12.36 -40.20 -9.28
CA SER A 89 11.61 -40.77 -10.41
C SER A 89 12.51 -41.11 -11.60
N PHE A 90 13.55 -40.32 -11.86
CA PHE A 90 14.51 -40.62 -12.93
C PHE A 90 15.40 -41.81 -12.56
N LYS A 91 15.82 -41.91 -11.29
CA LYS A 91 16.62 -43.03 -10.79
C LYS A 91 15.83 -44.35 -10.69
N ALA A 92 14.51 -44.29 -10.49
CA ALA A 92 13.64 -45.46 -10.43
C ALA A 92 13.22 -46.00 -11.81
N GLY A 93 13.40 -45.20 -12.88
CA GLY A 93 13.09 -45.56 -14.27
C GLY A 93 14.27 -46.11 -15.07
N GLN A 94 15.47 -46.19 -14.48
CA GLN A 94 16.64 -46.88 -15.04
C GLN A 94 16.89 -48.21 -14.33
#